data_AF-A0A2R6BJA9-F1
#
_entry.id   AF-A0A2R6BJA9-F1
#
_cell.length_a   1.000
_cell.length_b   1.000
_cell.length_c   1.000
_cell.angle_alpha   90.00
_cell.angle_beta   90.00
_cell.angle_gamma   90.00
#
_symmetry.space_group_name_H-M   'P 1'
#
loop_
_entity.id
_entity.type
_entity.pdbx_description
1 polymer ?
#
loop_
_entity_poly.entity_id
_entity_poly.type
_entity_poly.pdbx_seq_one_letter_code
_entity_poly.pdbx_strand_id
1 'polypeptide(L)'
;MREGLPFRSNPRFLVEVETQTEKTRKPKKAVGVDLGIARLATLSDGRFLENPKPLERSLDRVRVLQSVKKKVSFKKLAKNEDLLKNTST
;
A
#
# COMPACT_ATOMS: atom_id res chain seq x y z
N MET A 1 27.13 -0.61 -35.27
CA MET A 1 27.30 -1.32 -33.99
C MET A 1 26.93 -0.38 -32.85
N ARG A 2 25.82 -0.61 -32.17
CA ARG A 2 25.52 -0.05 -30.84
C ARG A 2 24.94 -1.21 -30.03
N GLU A 3 25.74 -1.78 -29.14
CA GLU A 3 25.28 -2.80 -28.21
C GLU A 3 24.38 -2.14 -27.17
N GLY A 4 23.10 -2.52 -27.16
CA GLY A 4 22.19 -2.16 -26.08
C GLY A 4 22.56 -2.94 -24.83
N LEU A 5 22.91 -2.24 -23.75
CA LEU A 5 23.23 -2.89 -22.48
C LEU A 5 21.99 -3.67 -21.99
N PRO A 6 22.14 -4.96 -21.59
CA PRO A 6 21.02 -5.78 -21.20
C PRO A 6 20.40 -5.27 -19.90
N PHE A 7 19.06 -5.19 -19.89
CA PHE A 7 18.25 -4.96 -18.71
C PHE A 7 18.59 -6.03 -17.67
N ARG A 8 19.38 -5.70 -16.64
CA ARG A 8 19.69 -6.62 -15.55
C ARG A 8 18.43 -6.78 -14.70
N SER A 9 17.57 -7.72 -15.07
CA SER A 9 16.47 -8.18 -14.23
C SER A 9 17.07 -9.02 -13.09
N ASN A 10 17.29 -8.42 -11.94
CA ASN A 10 17.61 -9.18 -10.73
C ASN A 10 16.32 -9.86 -10.23
N PRO A 11 16.21 -11.21 -10.25
CA PRO A 11 15.05 -11.87 -9.70
C PRO A 11 15.00 -11.66 -8.18
N ARG A 12 13.82 -11.35 -7.65
CA ARG A 12 13.55 -11.30 -6.21
C ARG A 12 12.80 -12.59 -5.84
N PHE A 13 13.35 -13.37 -4.92
CA PHE A 13 12.72 -14.57 -4.41
C PHE A 13 12.06 -14.25 -3.06
N LEU A 14 10.80 -14.66 -2.91
CA LEU A 14 10.11 -14.68 -1.63
C LEU A 14 10.12 -16.13 -1.14
N VAL A 15 10.67 -16.37 0.06
CA VAL A 15 10.65 -17.68 0.71
C VAL A 15 9.82 -17.55 1.97
N GLU A 16 8.74 -18.32 2.05
CA GLU A 16 7.95 -18.47 3.27
C GLU A 16 8.55 -19.62 4.08
N VAL A 17 8.83 -19.37 5.35
CA VAL A 17 9.40 -20.36 6.26
C VAL A 17 8.35 -20.68 7.32
N GLU A 18 8.04 -21.97 7.47
CA GLU A 18 7.17 -22.42 8.54
C GLU A 18 7.90 -22.30 9.88
N THR A 19 7.35 -21.50 10.79
CA THR A 19 7.86 -21.40 12.15
C THR A 19 7.09 -22.35 13.06
N GLN A 20 7.80 -23.20 13.80
CA GLN A 20 7.18 -23.98 14.88
C GLN A 20 6.62 -23.03 15.94
N THR A 21 5.34 -23.18 16.27
CA THR A 21 4.72 -22.45 17.36
C THR A 21 5.23 -23.00 18.69
N GLU A 22 5.91 -22.16 19.47
CA GLU A 22 6.31 -22.55 20.82
C GLU A 22 5.07 -22.87 21.66
N LYS A 23 5.11 -23.99 22.39
CA LYS A 23 4.06 -24.35 23.33
C LYS A 23 4.02 -23.30 24.44
N THR A 24 2.99 -22.48 24.40
CA THR A 24 2.78 -21.40 25.36
C THR A 24 2.52 -21.99 26.74
N ARG A 25 3.17 -21.42 27.77
CA ARG A 25 2.86 -21.73 29.17
C ARG A 25 1.42 -21.34 29.49
N LYS A 26 0.83 -21.98 30.50
CA LYS A 26 -0.53 -21.63 30.95
C LYS A 26 -0.65 -20.12 31.16
N PRO A 27 -1.73 -19.48 30.66
CA PRO A 27 -1.89 -18.04 30.77
C PRO A 27 -2.00 -17.63 32.24
N LYS A 28 -1.28 -16.58 32.63
CA LYS A 28 -1.30 -16.05 34.00
C LYS A 28 -2.63 -15.36 34.35
N LYS A 29 -3.35 -14.89 33.34
CA LYS A 29 -4.61 -14.14 33.48
C LYS A 29 -5.49 -14.42 32.26
N ALA A 30 -6.78 -14.62 32.49
CA ALA A 30 -7.80 -14.65 31.45
C ALA A 30 -8.50 -13.30 31.39
N VAL A 31 -8.77 -12.81 30.18
CA VAL A 31 -9.50 -11.57 29.91
C VAL A 31 -10.45 -11.79 28.74
N GLY A 32 -11.64 -11.21 28.82
CA GLY A 32 -12.56 -11.16 27.68
C GLY A 32 -12.06 -10.16 26.65
N VAL A 33 -12.27 -10.46 25.37
CA VAL A 33 -11.90 -9.59 24.25
C VAL A 33 -13.13 -9.36 23.39
N ASP A 34 -13.52 -8.09 23.25
CA ASP A 34 -14.59 -7.66 22.34
C ASP A 34 -13.98 -6.95 21.13
N LEU A 35 -14.43 -7.28 19.93
CA LEU A 35 -13.92 -6.72 18.67
C LEU A 35 -14.92 -5.72 18.10
N GLY A 36 -14.44 -4.58 17.61
CA GLY A 36 -15.32 -3.51 17.14
C GLY A 36 -14.83 -2.79 15.89
N ILE A 37 -15.70 -1.93 15.37
CA ILE A 37 -15.39 -1.07 14.21
C ILE A 37 -14.63 0.17 14.66
N ALA A 38 -15.02 0.79 15.78
CA ALA A 38 -14.34 1.97 16.30
C ALA A 38 -12.96 1.62 16.91
N ARG A 39 -12.89 0.51 17.64
CA ARG A 39 -11.69 -0.01 18.30
C ARG A 39 -11.48 -1.45 17.84
N LEU A 40 -10.24 -1.81 17.52
CA LEU A 40 -9.92 -3.16 17.05
C LEU A 40 -10.26 -4.21 18.13
N ALA A 41 -9.88 -3.93 19.38
CA ALA A 41 -10.18 -4.81 20.50
C ALA A 41 -10.35 -4.00 21.78
N THR A 42 -11.34 -4.36 22.61
CA THR A 42 -11.48 -3.89 23.99
C THR A 42 -11.35 -5.08 24.92
N LEU A 43 -10.48 -4.97 25.92
CA LEU A 43 -10.27 -6.00 26.92
C LEU A 43 -11.15 -5.74 28.14
N SER A 44 -11.57 -6.80 28.81
CA SER A 44 -12.35 -6.71 30.05
C SER A 44 -11.61 -6.03 31.21
N ASP A 45 -10.30 -5.75 31.06
CA ASP A 45 -9.52 -4.96 32.01
C ASP A 45 -9.46 -3.45 31.67
N GLY A 46 -10.30 -3.01 30.72
CA GLY A 46 -10.48 -1.59 30.34
C GLY A 46 -9.48 -1.09 29.30
N ARG A 47 -8.46 -1.87 28.96
CA ARG A 47 -7.53 -1.54 27.88
C ARG A 47 -8.18 -1.74 26.51
N PHE A 48 -7.68 -1.02 25.51
CA PHE A 48 -8.12 -1.20 24.14
C PHE A 48 -6.96 -1.08 23.15
N LEU A 49 -7.17 -1.69 21.98
CA LEU A 49 -6.32 -1.56 20.81
C LEU A 49 -7.06 -0.74 19.76
N GLU A 50 -6.39 0.29 19.24
CA GLU A 50 -6.93 1.17 18.20
C GLU A 50 -7.12 0.44 16.88
N ASN A 51 -8.11 0.87 16.10
CA ASN A 51 -8.35 0.30 14.77
C ASN A 51 -7.45 0.99 13.72
N PRO A 52 -6.56 0.25 13.01
CA PRO A 52 -5.64 0.83 12.03
C PRO A 52 -6.28 1.41 10.75
N LYS A 53 -7.62 1.55 10.67
CA LYS A 53 -8.40 2.14 9.56
C LYS A 53 -7.81 1.89 8.16
N PRO A 54 -7.54 0.63 7.78
CA PRO A 54 -6.83 0.32 6.53
C PRO A 54 -7.61 0.74 5.28
N LEU A 55 -8.94 0.70 5.34
CA LEU A 55 -9.81 1.09 4.23
C LEU A 55 -9.67 2.58 3.90
N GLU A 56 -9.75 3.45 4.90
CA GLU A 56 -9.61 4.90 4.74
C GLU A 56 -8.26 5.24 4.07
N ARG A 57 -7.17 4.67 4.61
CA ARG A 57 -5.83 4.83 4.03
C ARG A 57 -5.73 4.37 2.58
N SER A 58 -6.39 3.26 2.25
CA SER A 58 -6.39 2.70 0.89
C SER A 58 -7.16 3.60 -0.08
N LEU A 59 -8.33 4.10 0.33
CA LEU A 59 -9.15 5.02 -0.46
C LEU A 59 -8.43 6.34 -0.72
N ASP A 60 -7.76 6.90 0.29
CA ASP A 60 -6.96 8.12 0.12
C ASP A 60 -5.81 7.91 -0.86
N ARG A 61 -5.11 6.78 -0.76
CA ARG A 61 -4.03 6.43 -1.69
C ARG A 61 -4.56 6.31 -3.12
N VAL A 62 -5.69 5.64 -3.32
CA VAL A 62 -6.33 5.52 -4.64
C VAL A 62 -6.71 6.90 -5.20
N ARG A 63 -7.31 7.76 -4.37
CA ARG A 63 -7.69 9.14 -4.75
C ARG A 63 -6.48 9.94 -5.22
N VAL A 64 -5.37 9.90 -4.48
CA VAL A 64 -4.13 10.60 -4.83
C VAL A 64 -3.57 10.09 -6.16
N LEU A 65 -3.47 8.76 -6.33
CA LEU A 65 -2.92 8.16 -7.54
C LEU A 65 -3.75 8.51 -8.79
N GLN A 66 -5.07 8.46 -8.68
CA GLN A 66 -5.96 8.85 -9.78
C GLN A 66 -5.82 10.34 -10.13
N SER A 67 -5.66 11.19 -9.13
CA SER A 67 -5.47 12.64 -9.33
C SER A 67 -4.15 12.96 -10.02
N VAL A 68 -3.06 12.27 -9.63
CA VAL A 68 -1.76 12.40 -10.28
C VAL A 68 -1.83 11.94 -11.74
N LYS A 69 -2.46 10.79 -12.02
CA LYS A 69 -2.64 10.29 -13.40
C LYS A 69 -3.34 11.31 -14.30
N LYS A 70 -4.44 11.91 -13.81
CA LYS A 70 -5.17 12.97 -14.54
C LYS A 70 -4.27 14.17 -14.85
N LYS A 71 -3.50 14.66 -13.88
CA LYS A 71 -2.57 15.79 -14.10
C LYS A 71 -1.50 15.48 -15.14
N VAL A 72 -0.95 14.27 -15.13
CA VAL A 72 0.04 13.82 -16.11
C VAL A 72 -0.58 13.72 -17.51
N SER A 73 -1.80 13.20 -17.63
CA SER A 73 -2.48 13.12 -18.94
C SER A 73 -2.78 14.50 -19.52
N PHE A 74 -3.25 15.46 -18.71
CA PHE A 74 -3.48 16.83 -19.16
C PHE A 74 -2.19 17.53 -19.62
N LYS A 75 -1.08 17.36 -18.87
CA LYS A 75 0.23 17.90 -19.28
C LYS A 75 0.75 17.26 -20.58
N LYS A 76 0.48 15.98 -20.80
CA LYS A 76 0.87 15.29 -22.03
C LYS A 76 0.08 15.82 -23.24
N LEU A 77 -1.23 16.06 -23.07
CA LEU A 77 -2.08 16.65 -24.11
C LEU A 77 -1.63 18.08 -24.46
N ALA A 78 -1.41 18.94 -23.47
CA ALA A 78 -0.95 20.31 -23.70
C ALA A 78 0.38 20.36 -24.48
N LYS A 79 1.35 19.51 -24.12
CA LYS A 79 2.62 19.41 -24.85
C LYS A 79 2.44 18.96 -26.30
N ASN A 80 1.55 17.99 -26.56
CA ASN A 80 1.29 17.54 -27.93
C ASN A 80 0.67 18.64 -28.80
N GLU A 81 -0.24 19.44 -28.25
CA GLU A 81 -0.80 20.61 -28.94
C GLU A 81 0.26 21.66 -29.26
N ASP A 82 1.17 21.94 -28.31
CA ASP A 82 2.27 22.86 -28.53
C ASP A 82 3.24 22.36 -29.62
N LEU A 83 3.46 21.03 -29.71
CA LEU A 83 4.27 20.37 -30.74
C LEU A 83 3.63 20.35 -32.15
N LEU A 84 2.32 20.49 -32.25
CA LEU A 84 1.61 20.55 -33.55
C LEU A 84 1.63 21.99 -34.10
N LYS A 85 1.65 22.99 -33.23
CA LYS A 85 1.65 24.41 -33.61
C LYS A 85 3.01 24.90 -34.11
N ASN A 86 4.10 24.41 -33.54
CA ASN A 86 5.47 24.78 -33.90
C ASN A 86 6.06 23.97 -35.08
N THR A 87 5.33 22.98 -35.62
CA THR A 87 5.72 22.23 -36.83
C THR A 87 5.01 22.70 -38.10
N SER A 88 4.06 23.63 -37.98
CA SER A 88 3.29 24.21 -39.09
C SER A 88 3.76 25.61 -39.53
N THR A 89 4.95 26.05 -39.10
CA THR A 89 5.60 27.32 -39.50
C THR A 89 6.90 27.01 -40.23
#